data_AF-A0A250XCZ4-F1
#
_entry.id   AF-A0A250XCZ4-F1
#
_cell.length_a   1.000
_cell.length_b   1.000
_cell.length_c   1.000
_cell.angle_alpha   90.00
_cell.angle_beta   90.00
_cell.angle_gamma   90.00
#
_symmetry.space_group_name_H-M   'P 1'
#
loop_
_entity.id
_entity.type
_entity.pdbx_description
1 polymer ?
#
loop_
_entity_poly.entity_id
_entity_poly.type
_entity_poly.pdbx_seq_one_letter_code
_entity_poly.pdbx_strand_id
1 'polypeptide(L)'
;MLFEMSCIMSKNKQVFSLKRSSIQTRAVGDRTNSLRKLIKEPGLLKGPCCHDALSAKLIEQAGFSFSFMSGFCTAGARLGAPDTGLITYAEMVDQGRYIMEATKRLPIIGDGDTGYGNALNVKRTVRGYAQAGFAGILIEDQVSPKSCGHVKGKRVVGREEAVSRIRAAVDARNEGADILILARTDARQAESLQEALWRVAAFAEAGADILFVDALESEAEMKAFCRVNMDVPKMANMLEGGGKTPVLSPQHLEDVGYKLVAYPLSLLGVSIRAMQGALQGLKDGRVPGPLQLGTFEDIQAAVGFPEYYIEEARYAISLPSSTALSAKDKVQQEETSSSSSFTLSGGDVYNQDPELSEASKESDFVLVPKEKSGGNQELEAGAKDRDSRRNMYFRVKISDMLTGLVKLETRIPAGFLTGLSALVPAVSGFNIEDIMQRSLYKEGRDPSEPILSTTSGGDRIQIYLE
;
A
#
# COMPACT_ATOMS: atom_id res chain seq x y z
N MET A 1 2.41 58.93 35.62
CA MET A 1 1.94 57.54 35.59
C MET A 1 2.82 56.71 34.62
N LEU A 2 4.14 56.78 34.80
CA LEU A 2 5.16 56.19 33.90
C LEU A 2 6.27 55.47 34.68
N PHE A 3 5.98 55.05 35.92
CA PHE A 3 6.94 54.37 36.81
C PHE A 3 6.48 52.98 37.29
N GLU A 4 5.33 52.48 36.82
CA GLU A 4 4.81 51.14 37.19
C GLU A 4 4.78 50.09 36.06
N MET A 5 5.23 50.41 34.85
CA MET A 5 5.33 49.40 33.77
C MET A 5 6.68 48.66 33.71
N SER A 6 7.71 49.14 34.42
CA SER A 6 9.03 48.50 34.39
C SER A 6 9.14 47.29 35.36
N CYS A 7 8.26 47.20 36.36
CA CYS A 7 8.34 46.14 37.37
C CYS A 7 7.59 44.83 36.99
N ILE A 8 6.70 44.88 36.01
CA ILE A 8 5.93 43.69 35.56
C ILE A 8 6.66 42.90 34.46
N MET A 9 7.55 43.54 33.68
CA MET A 9 8.32 42.86 32.63
C MET A 9 9.57 42.12 33.13
N SER A 10 10.03 42.38 34.36
CA SER A 10 11.21 41.71 34.93
C SER A 10 10.88 40.41 35.68
N LYS A 11 9.63 40.16 36.08
CA LYS A 11 9.24 38.95 36.83
C LYS A 11 8.76 37.79 35.96
N ASN A 12 8.48 38.01 34.67
CA ASN A 12 8.09 36.94 33.74
C ASN A 12 9.23 36.36 32.88
N LYS A 13 10.48 36.84 33.04
CA LYS A 13 11.64 36.29 32.32
C LYS A 13 12.28 35.06 32.97
N GLN A 14 11.87 34.66 34.17
CA GLN A 14 12.44 33.50 34.87
C GLN A 14 11.58 32.22 34.85
N VAL A 15 10.42 32.21 34.18
CA VAL A 15 9.56 31.00 34.08
C VAL A 15 9.53 30.39 32.66
N PHE A 16 10.19 31.01 31.67
CA PHE A 16 10.27 30.50 30.29
C PHE A 16 11.69 30.12 29.83
N SER A 17 12.53 29.62 30.74
CA SER A 17 13.90 29.18 30.44
C SER A 17 14.13 27.66 30.62
N LEU A 18 13.09 26.84 30.53
CA LEU A 18 13.21 25.38 30.59
C LEU A 18 12.87 24.74 29.24
N LYS A 19 13.92 24.17 28.62
CA LYS A 19 13.89 23.16 27.54
C LYS A 19 13.27 23.59 26.20
N ARG A 20 13.98 24.43 25.45
CA ARG A 20 13.79 24.54 23.98
C ARG A 20 14.90 23.91 23.13
N SER A 21 15.91 23.28 23.73
CA SER A 21 17.05 22.70 22.99
C SER A 21 17.05 21.17 22.85
N SER A 22 15.98 20.45 23.21
CA SER A 22 15.98 18.98 23.22
C SER A 22 14.79 18.30 22.55
N ILE A 23 13.93 19.04 21.85
CA ILE A 23 12.71 18.46 21.24
C ILE A 23 12.94 18.07 19.78
N GLN A 24 13.83 18.74 19.03
CA GLN A 24 14.08 18.42 17.62
C GLN A 24 15.02 17.23 17.39
N THR A 25 15.87 16.87 18.36
CA THR A 25 16.80 15.73 18.25
C THR A 25 16.26 14.42 18.84
N ARG A 26 15.11 14.44 19.53
CA ARG A 26 14.58 13.24 20.22
C ARG A 26 13.72 12.32 19.35
N ALA A 27 13.09 12.83 18.29
CA ALA A 27 12.17 12.02 17.47
C ALA A 27 12.89 11.04 16.53
N VAL A 28 14.04 11.44 15.95
CA VAL A 28 14.80 10.60 15.01
C VAL A 28 15.41 9.38 15.70
N GLY A 29 15.95 9.55 16.92
CA GLY A 29 16.51 8.45 17.71
C GLY A 29 15.49 7.46 18.27
N ASP A 30 14.19 7.76 18.21
CA ASP A 30 13.15 6.86 18.71
C ASP A 30 12.85 5.70 17.73
N ARG A 31 12.78 5.99 16.42
CA ARG A 31 12.41 5.01 15.40
C ARG A 31 13.50 3.96 15.17
N THR A 32 14.75 4.38 15.02
CA THR A 32 15.88 3.45 14.83
C THR A 32 16.05 2.53 16.04
N ASN A 33 15.95 3.06 17.27
CA ASN A 33 15.99 2.24 18.48
C ASN A 33 14.77 1.34 18.64
N SER A 34 13.58 1.80 18.22
CA SER A 34 12.38 0.96 18.19
C SER A 34 12.57 -0.23 17.24
N LEU A 35 13.09 -0.01 16.04
CA LEU A 35 13.40 -1.10 15.10
C LEU A 35 14.44 -2.07 15.68
N ARG A 36 15.51 -1.55 16.30
CA ARG A 36 16.51 -2.39 17.00
C ARG A 36 15.90 -3.29 18.08
N LYS A 37 14.89 -2.80 18.80
CA LYS A 37 14.17 -3.58 19.82
C LYS A 37 13.28 -4.64 19.19
N LEU A 38 12.43 -4.25 18.23
CA LEU A 38 11.52 -5.16 17.52
C LEU A 38 12.25 -6.34 16.87
N ILE A 39 13.44 -6.08 16.31
CA ILE A 39 14.28 -7.10 15.68
C ILE A 39 14.82 -8.14 16.69
N LYS A 40 14.90 -7.80 17.99
CA LYS A 40 15.35 -8.71 19.05
C LYS A 40 14.21 -9.44 19.75
N GLU A 41 12.98 -8.96 19.60
CA GLU A 41 11.80 -9.61 20.17
C GLU A 41 11.52 -10.95 19.46
N PRO A 42 10.80 -11.90 20.08
CA PRO A 42 10.31 -13.10 19.38
C PRO A 42 9.33 -12.74 18.26
N GLY A 43 9.12 -13.66 17.30
CA GLY A 43 8.13 -13.48 16.24
C GLY A 43 8.67 -12.87 14.96
N LEU A 44 8.09 -13.25 13.83
CA LEU A 44 8.32 -12.60 12.54
C LEU A 44 7.68 -11.20 12.51
N LEU A 45 8.45 -10.19 12.12
CA LEU A 45 7.93 -8.87 11.82
C LEU A 45 7.33 -8.86 10.41
N LYS A 46 6.08 -8.39 10.28
CA LYS A 46 5.37 -8.20 9.00
C LYS A 46 5.40 -6.73 8.57
N GLY A 47 5.94 -6.46 7.38
CA GLY A 47 6.15 -5.11 6.87
C GLY A 47 5.50 -4.89 5.50
N PRO A 48 4.24 -4.44 5.43
CA PRO A 48 3.69 -3.92 4.18
C PRO A 48 4.53 -2.74 3.70
N CYS A 49 4.73 -2.66 2.38
CA CYS A 49 5.52 -1.58 1.81
C CYS A 49 4.67 -0.35 1.52
N CYS A 50 5.08 0.80 2.06
CA CYS A 50 4.59 2.10 1.64
C CYS A 50 5.33 2.59 0.39
N HIS A 51 4.70 3.55 -0.30
CA HIS A 51 5.27 4.27 -1.45
C HIS A 51 4.99 5.77 -1.40
N ASP A 52 4.11 6.22 -0.51
CA ASP A 52 3.76 7.61 -0.27
C ASP A 52 3.27 7.85 1.16
N ALA A 53 3.04 9.11 1.50
CA ALA A 53 2.58 9.53 2.83
C ALA A 53 1.26 8.86 3.24
N LEU A 54 0.30 8.74 2.32
CA LEU A 54 -1.01 8.15 2.59
C LEU A 54 -0.88 6.66 2.90
N SER A 55 -0.18 5.89 2.08
CA SER A 55 0.06 4.46 2.31
C SER A 55 0.81 4.21 3.62
N ALA A 56 1.81 5.02 3.96
CA ALA A 56 2.52 4.90 5.24
C ALA A 56 1.59 5.16 6.44
N LYS A 57 0.73 6.19 6.35
CA LYS A 57 -0.24 6.52 7.39
C LYS A 57 -1.27 5.40 7.59
N LEU A 58 -1.79 4.83 6.50
CA LEU A 58 -2.73 3.70 6.55
C LEU A 58 -2.07 2.44 7.17
N ILE A 59 -0.79 2.20 6.91
CA ILE A 59 -0.04 1.11 7.55
C ILE A 59 0.08 1.34 9.07
N GLU A 60 0.41 2.56 9.49
CA GLU A 60 0.49 2.89 10.93
C GLU A 60 -0.87 2.75 11.62
N GLN A 61 -1.95 3.22 10.98
CA GLN A 61 -3.33 3.09 11.48
C GLN A 61 -3.79 1.64 11.57
N ALA A 62 -3.35 0.77 10.66
CA ALA A 62 -3.61 -0.66 10.71
C ALA A 62 -2.81 -1.39 11.81
N GLY A 63 -1.93 -0.70 12.54
CA GLY A 63 -1.23 -1.23 13.72
C GLY A 63 -0.01 -2.08 13.40
N PHE A 64 0.57 -1.97 12.20
CA PHE A 64 1.84 -2.64 11.89
C PHE A 64 2.98 -2.04 12.71
N SER A 65 3.88 -2.90 13.21
CA SER A 65 5.01 -2.46 14.05
C SER A 65 6.20 -1.92 13.25
N PHE A 66 6.27 -2.20 11.95
CA PHE A 66 7.27 -1.65 11.04
C PHE A 66 6.73 -1.60 9.60
N SER A 67 7.38 -0.81 8.75
CA SER A 67 7.12 -0.78 7.31
C SER A 67 8.42 -0.67 6.52
N PHE A 68 8.30 -0.77 5.20
CA PHE A 68 9.38 -0.62 4.25
C PHE A 68 8.94 0.36 3.15
N MET A 69 9.77 1.31 2.74
CA MET A 69 9.48 2.15 1.57
C MET A 69 10.05 1.47 0.34
N SER A 70 9.18 0.99 -0.56
CA SER A 70 9.60 0.26 -1.78
C SER A 70 10.08 1.22 -2.88
N GLY A 71 11.27 0.99 -3.44
CA GLY A 71 11.76 1.73 -4.61
C GLY A 71 10.88 1.51 -5.84
N PHE A 72 10.49 0.25 -6.10
CA PHE A 72 9.57 -0.10 -7.19
C PHE A 72 8.25 0.66 -7.10
N CYS A 73 7.61 0.62 -5.94
CA CYS A 73 6.30 1.25 -5.79
C CYS A 73 6.40 2.77 -5.78
N THR A 74 7.49 3.32 -5.24
CA THR A 74 7.74 4.77 -5.27
C THR A 74 7.94 5.26 -6.70
N ALA A 75 8.74 4.58 -7.52
CA ALA A 75 8.89 4.91 -8.94
C ALA A 75 7.54 4.81 -9.69
N GLY A 76 6.78 3.74 -9.45
CA GLY A 76 5.46 3.56 -10.06
C GLY A 76 4.46 4.66 -9.70
N ALA A 77 4.37 5.02 -8.41
CA ALA A 77 3.40 6.01 -7.94
C ALA A 77 3.83 7.47 -8.21
N ARG A 78 5.12 7.79 -8.00
CA ARG A 78 5.65 9.16 -8.13
C ARG A 78 5.94 9.55 -9.57
N LEU A 79 6.44 8.62 -10.39
CA LEU A 79 6.85 8.90 -11.76
C LEU A 79 5.91 8.30 -12.81
N GLY A 80 5.02 7.38 -12.43
CA GLY A 80 4.29 6.58 -13.41
C GLY A 80 5.22 5.71 -14.27
N ALA A 81 6.43 5.41 -13.77
CA ALA A 81 7.52 4.84 -14.53
C ALA A 81 8.00 3.49 -13.93
N PRO A 82 8.63 2.62 -14.74
CA PRO A 82 9.13 1.35 -14.26
C PRO A 82 10.35 1.52 -13.34
N ASP A 83 10.57 0.52 -12.49
CA ASP A 83 11.74 0.43 -11.61
C ASP A 83 12.99 -0.03 -12.36
N THR A 84 13.60 0.92 -13.07
CA THR A 84 14.81 0.70 -13.89
C THR A 84 15.90 1.72 -13.56
N GLY A 85 15.95 2.15 -12.29
CA GLY A 85 16.94 3.13 -11.83
C GLY A 85 16.75 4.55 -12.36
N LEU A 86 15.54 4.89 -12.83
CA LEU A 86 15.21 6.25 -13.29
C LEU A 86 15.00 7.23 -12.14
N ILE A 87 14.39 6.76 -11.05
CA ILE A 87 14.16 7.59 -9.88
C ILE A 87 15.49 7.93 -9.20
N THR A 88 15.68 9.21 -8.93
CA THR A 88 16.94 9.72 -8.38
C THR A 88 16.98 9.66 -6.86
N TYR A 89 18.19 9.75 -6.31
CA TYR A 89 18.42 9.95 -4.87
C TYR A 89 17.55 11.07 -4.29
N ALA A 90 17.49 12.22 -4.96
CA ALA A 90 16.78 13.39 -4.46
C ALA A 90 15.27 13.14 -4.36
N GLU A 91 14.68 12.48 -5.37
CA GLU A 91 13.27 12.14 -5.39
C GLU A 91 12.90 11.10 -4.33
N MET A 92 13.76 10.10 -4.13
CA MET A 92 13.55 9.07 -3.11
C MET A 92 13.61 9.64 -1.68
N VAL A 93 14.61 10.50 -1.40
CA VAL A 93 14.70 11.16 -0.09
C VAL A 93 13.56 12.15 0.13
N ASP A 94 13.15 12.88 -0.90
CA ASP A 94 12.01 13.79 -0.82
C ASP A 94 10.71 13.04 -0.49
N GLN A 95 10.43 11.94 -1.20
CA GLN A 95 9.30 11.06 -0.89
C GLN A 95 9.38 10.54 0.55
N GLY A 96 10.57 10.11 0.97
CA GLY A 96 10.83 9.62 2.32
C GLY A 96 10.51 10.65 3.41
N ARG A 97 10.82 11.93 3.20
CA ARG A 97 10.49 13.00 4.16
C ARG A 97 9.00 13.10 4.40
N TYR A 98 8.18 13.10 3.35
CA TYR A 98 6.72 13.14 3.49
C TYR A 98 6.17 11.87 4.17
N ILE A 99 6.72 10.70 3.86
CA ILE A 99 6.38 9.43 4.54
C ILE A 99 6.69 9.50 6.04
N MET A 100 7.88 9.99 6.39
CA MET A 100 8.32 10.07 7.78
C MET A 100 7.58 11.17 8.57
N GLU A 101 7.08 12.22 7.91
CA GLU A 101 6.24 13.28 8.51
C GLU A 101 4.80 12.80 8.73
N ALA A 102 4.24 12.03 7.80
CA ALA A 102 2.88 11.52 7.90
C ALA A 102 2.68 10.45 8.98
N THR A 103 3.77 9.82 9.44
CA THR A 103 3.77 8.79 10.48
C THR A 103 4.31 9.34 11.79
N LYS A 104 3.81 8.85 12.93
CA LYS A 104 4.23 9.31 14.26
C LYS A 104 5.42 8.52 14.76
N ARG A 105 5.31 7.19 14.85
CA ARG A 105 6.29 6.30 15.50
C ARG A 105 6.69 5.10 14.68
N LEU A 106 5.99 4.81 13.58
CA LEU A 106 6.28 3.67 12.72
C LEU A 106 7.76 3.68 12.24
N PRO A 107 8.59 2.70 12.62
CA PRO A 107 9.92 2.57 12.03
C PRO A 107 9.80 2.07 10.59
N ILE A 108 10.47 2.77 9.68
CA ILE A 108 10.44 2.47 8.24
C ILE A 108 11.88 2.24 7.75
N ILE A 109 12.08 1.16 7.00
CA ILE A 109 13.32 0.89 6.25
C ILE A 109 13.13 1.43 4.83
N GLY A 110 14.01 2.31 4.37
CA GLY A 110 13.95 2.88 3.02
C GLY A 110 14.76 2.10 2.00
N ASP A 111 14.24 1.95 0.77
CA ASP A 111 15.00 1.41 -0.36
C ASP A 111 16.04 2.42 -0.87
N GLY A 112 17.32 2.18 -0.61
CA GLY A 112 18.42 3.02 -1.06
C GLY A 112 19.03 2.60 -2.40
N ASP A 113 18.41 1.66 -3.11
CA ASP A 113 18.92 1.08 -4.35
C ASP A 113 20.41 0.67 -4.18
N THR A 114 21.25 1.07 -5.13
CA THR A 114 22.70 0.84 -5.12
C THR A 114 23.48 1.93 -4.39
N GLY A 115 22.80 2.89 -3.75
CA GLY A 115 23.39 4.07 -3.11
C GLY A 115 23.73 5.23 -4.05
N TYR A 116 23.23 5.20 -5.29
CA TYR A 116 23.26 6.30 -6.27
C TYR A 116 24.64 6.81 -6.68
N GLY A 117 25.62 5.90 -6.79
CA GLY A 117 26.95 6.19 -7.30
C GLY A 117 28.03 5.31 -6.68
N ASN A 118 29.16 5.90 -6.32
CA ASN A 118 30.26 5.19 -5.67
C ASN A 118 30.10 5.13 -4.14
N ALA A 119 31.10 4.61 -3.42
CA ALA A 119 31.11 4.52 -1.96
C ALA A 119 30.81 5.86 -1.25
N LEU A 120 31.29 6.99 -1.75
CA LEU A 120 31.00 8.31 -1.15
C LEU A 120 29.55 8.74 -1.41
N ASN A 121 28.98 8.37 -2.56
CA ASN A 121 27.54 8.53 -2.80
C ASN A 121 26.74 7.68 -1.82
N VAL A 122 27.14 6.44 -1.55
CA VAL A 122 26.50 5.60 -0.52
C VAL A 122 26.50 6.30 0.83
N LYS A 123 27.63 6.87 1.28
CA LYS A 123 27.68 7.63 2.55
C LYS A 123 26.71 8.81 2.56
N ARG A 124 26.66 9.57 1.47
CA ARG A 124 25.71 10.69 1.32
C ARG A 124 24.26 10.18 1.38
N THR A 125 23.98 9.07 0.73
CA THR A 125 22.65 8.44 0.70
C THR A 125 22.21 8.02 2.09
N VAL A 126 23.02 7.25 2.80
CA VAL A 126 22.73 6.79 4.18
C VAL A 126 22.48 7.97 5.12
N ARG A 127 23.32 9.02 5.08
CA ARG A 127 23.12 10.22 5.89
C ARG A 127 21.81 10.94 5.55
N GLY A 128 21.47 11.04 4.27
CA GLY A 128 20.21 11.66 3.84
C GLY A 128 18.98 10.91 4.32
N TYR A 129 19.01 9.57 4.27
CA TYR A 129 17.91 8.74 4.78
C TYR A 129 17.80 8.83 6.31
N ALA A 130 18.91 8.80 7.03
CA ALA A 130 18.91 9.00 8.48
C ALA A 130 18.34 10.38 8.85
N GLN A 131 18.72 11.44 8.12
CA GLN A 131 18.19 12.79 8.31
C GLN A 131 16.69 12.91 7.97
N ALA A 132 16.21 12.15 7.00
CA ALA A 132 14.78 12.07 6.70
C ALA A 132 13.99 11.33 7.79
N GLY A 133 14.67 10.60 8.68
CA GLY A 133 14.06 9.92 9.82
C GLY A 133 13.78 8.43 9.61
N PHE A 134 14.34 7.81 8.56
CA PHE A 134 14.25 6.37 8.36
C PHE A 134 14.97 5.61 9.48
N ALA A 135 14.38 4.49 9.90
CA ALA A 135 14.95 3.59 10.91
C ALA A 135 15.99 2.63 10.31
N GLY A 136 15.89 2.36 9.01
CA GLY A 136 16.85 1.54 8.27
C GLY A 136 16.96 1.96 6.81
N ILE A 137 18.01 1.50 6.13
CA ILE A 137 18.20 1.68 4.69
C ILE A 137 18.70 0.38 4.06
N LEU A 138 18.12 0.03 2.91
CA LEU A 138 18.60 -1.03 2.03
C LEU A 138 19.70 -0.51 1.10
N ILE A 139 20.81 -1.25 0.96
CA ILE A 139 21.82 -1.02 -0.08
C ILE A 139 22.09 -2.35 -0.80
N GLU A 140 22.10 -2.32 -2.14
CA GLU A 140 22.27 -3.51 -2.99
C GLU A 140 23.52 -3.47 -3.91
N ASP A 141 23.84 -4.64 -4.47
CA ASP A 141 25.07 -4.89 -5.25
C ASP A 141 24.86 -4.91 -6.77
N GLN A 142 23.72 -4.43 -7.27
CA GLN A 142 23.49 -4.32 -8.71
C GLN A 142 24.43 -3.32 -9.40
N VAL A 143 24.70 -3.55 -10.68
CA VAL A 143 25.28 -2.54 -11.57
C VAL A 143 24.26 -1.42 -11.79
N SER A 144 24.68 -0.16 -11.79
CA SER A 144 23.82 0.96 -12.15
C SER A 144 23.75 1.17 -13.68
N PRO A 145 22.58 1.48 -14.28
CA PRO A 145 21.27 1.56 -13.65
C PRO A 145 20.76 0.18 -13.22
N LYS A 146 20.18 0.12 -12.02
CA LYS A 146 19.63 -1.11 -11.42
C LYS A 146 18.27 -1.47 -12.01
N SER A 147 17.85 -2.72 -11.84
CA SER A 147 16.51 -3.17 -12.24
C SER A 147 15.80 -3.94 -11.14
N CYS A 148 14.47 -4.04 -11.23
CA CYS A 148 13.68 -4.79 -10.26
C CYS A 148 14.15 -6.25 -10.11
N GLY A 149 14.18 -6.69 -8.84
CA GLY A 149 14.65 -8.00 -8.40
C GLY A 149 14.04 -9.24 -9.07
N HIS A 150 12.89 -9.10 -9.72
CA HIS A 150 12.22 -10.25 -10.34
C HIS A 150 12.25 -10.21 -11.87
N VAL A 151 12.98 -9.26 -12.48
CA VAL A 151 13.17 -9.13 -13.93
C VAL A 151 14.39 -9.92 -14.40
N LYS A 152 14.42 -10.38 -15.67
CA LYS A 152 15.57 -11.11 -16.26
C LYS A 152 16.74 -10.16 -16.59
N GLY A 153 17.96 -10.70 -16.63
CA GLY A 153 19.14 -9.99 -17.14
C GLY A 153 19.85 -9.08 -16.15
N LYS A 154 19.66 -9.32 -14.83
CA LYS A 154 20.39 -8.60 -13.78
C LYS A 154 21.89 -8.77 -13.91
N ARG A 155 22.62 -7.74 -13.50
CA ARG A 155 24.06 -7.77 -13.32
C ARG A 155 24.39 -7.22 -11.94
N VAL A 156 25.31 -7.87 -11.26
CA VAL A 156 25.89 -7.40 -10.00
C VAL A 156 27.32 -6.93 -10.23
N VAL A 157 27.79 -6.02 -9.38
CA VAL A 157 29.19 -5.58 -9.40
C VAL A 157 30.11 -6.65 -8.83
N GLY A 158 31.42 -6.50 -9.04
CA GLY A 158 32.42 -7.39 -8.44
C GLY A 158 32.35 -7.38 -6.90
N ARG A 159 32.80 -8.48 -6.29
CA ARG A 159 32.76 -8.69 -4.83
C ARG A 159 33.35 -7.53 -4.03
N GLU A 160 34.51 -7.00 -4.45
CA GLU A 160 35.18 -5.90 -3.76
C GLU A 160 34.32 -4.63 -3.74
N GLU A 161 33.70 -4.29 -4.87
CA GLU A 161 32.82 -3.12 -4.95
C GLU A 161 31.55 -3.32 -4.11
N ALA A 162 30.93 -4.51 -4.18
CA ALA A 162 29.75 -4.84 -3.39
C ALA A 162 30.01 -4.68 -1.88
N VAL A 163 31.10 -5.26 -1.38
CA VAL A 163 31.51 -5.13 0.03
C VAL A 163 31.88 -3.69 0.36
N SER A 164 32.53 -2.96 -0.56
CA SER A 164 32.88 -1.54 -0.37
C SER A 164 31.65 -0.66 -0.16
N ARG A 165 30.55 -0.90 -0.90
CA ARG A 165 29.28 -0.18 -0.70
C ARG A 165 28.71 -0.43 0.69
N ILE A 166 28.68 -1.69 1.14
CA ILE A 166 28.17 -2.03 2.49
C ILE A 166 29.05 -1.44 3.58
N ARG A 167 30.38 -1.52 3.44
CA ARG A 167 31.32 -0.87 4.36
C ARG A 167 31.11 0.64 4.43
N ALA A 168 30.94 1.30 3.29
CA ALA A 168 30.64 2.74 3.25
C ALA A 168 29.33 3.08 3.97
N ALA A 169 28.29 2.26 3.82
CA ALA A 169 27.03 2.44 4.52
C ALA A 169 27.19 2.28 6.05
N VAL A 170 27.93 1.25 6.47
CA VAL A 170 28.26 0.99 7.88
C VAL A 170 29.12 2.10 8.46
N ASP A 171 30.11 2.62 7.73
CA ASP A 171 30.93 3.75 8.14
C ASP A 171 30.07 5.00 8.35
N ALA A 172 29.14 5.30 7.43
CA ALA A 172 28.24 6.43 7.59
C ALA A 172 27.38 6.33 8.86
N ARG A 173 26.91 5.12 9.21
CA ARG A 173 26.22 4.85 10.48
C ARG A 173 27.13 5.10 11.68
N ASN A 174 28.32 4.50 11.67
CA ASN A 174 29.29 4.62 12.77
C ASN A 174 29.82 6.06 12.95
N GLU A 175 29.78 6.88 11.90
CA GLU A 175 30.10 8.30 11.90
C GLU A 175 28.92 9.22 12.31
N GLY A 176 27.84 8.64 12.83
CA GLY A 176 26.76 9.39 13.49
C GLY A 176 25.42 9.41 12.74
N ALA A 177 25.26 8.71 11.61
CA ALA A 177 23.94 8.49 11.04
C ALA A 177 23.19 7.40 11.82
N ASP A 178 22.18 7.76 12.63
CA ASP A 178 21.42 6.78 13.43
C ASP A 178 20.40 6.00 12.59
N ILE A 179 20.87 4.97 11.89
CA ILE A 179 20.07 4.14 10.97
C ILE A 179 20.62 2.70 10.94
N LEU A 180 19.77 1.70 10.69
CA LEU A 180 20.19 0.31 10.45
C LEU A 180 20.53 0.07 8.98
N ILE A 181 21.52 -0.79 8.72
CA ILE A 181 21.96 -1.16 7.37
C ILE A 181 21.42 -2.53 7.00
N LEU A 182 20.51 -2.56 6.02
CA LEU A 182 20.03 -3.77 5.36
C LEU A 182 20.86 -3.99 4.08
N ALA A 183 21.66 -5.07 4.06
CA ALA A 183 22.46 -5.41 2.90
C ALA A 183 21.73 -6.43 2.02
N ARG A 184 21.50 -6.06 0.76
CA ARG A 184 20.85 -6.89 -0.25
C ARG A 184 21.86 -7.39 -1.27
N THR A 185 21.73 -8.65 -1.70
CA THR A 185 22.36 -9.14 -2.92
C THR A 185 21.33 -9.65 -3.93
N ASP A 186 21.57 -9.31 -5.19
CA ASP A 186 20.83 -9.83 -6.35
C ASP A 186 21.58 -10.94 -7.10
N ALA A 187 22.73 -11.38 -6.55
CA ALA A 187 23.64 -12.34 -7.18
C ALA A 187 23.01 -13.73 -7.37
N ARG A 188 21.94 -14.09 -6.67
CA ARG A 188 21.27 -15.38 -6.89
C ARG A 188 20.79 -15.52 -8.33
N GLN A 189 20.22 -14.46 -8.87
CA GLN A 189 19.71 -14.45 -10.23
C GLN A 189 20.80 -14.10 -11.26
N ALA A 190 21.70 -13.19 -10.89
CA ALA A 190 22.74 -12.70 -11.80
C ALA A 190 23.90 -13.70 -11.99
N GLU A 191 24.21 -14.49 -10.97
CA GLU A 191 25.35 -15.41 -10.97
C GLU A 191 24.95 -16.81 -10.46
N SER A 192 24.84 -17.00 -9.14
CA SER A 192 24.49 -18.29 -8.53
C SER A 192 24.06 -18.15 -7.06
N LEU A 193 23.45 -19.21 -6.51
CA LEU A 193 23.17 -19.28 -5.07
C LEU A 193 24.46 -19.20 -4.24
N GLN A 194 25.51 -19.92 -4.63
CA GLN A 194 26.76 -19.95 -3.87
C GLN A 194 27.41 -18.56 -3.79
N GLU A 195 27.34 -17.81 -4.89
CA GLU A 195 27.81 -16.42 -4.91
C GLU A 195 26.99 -15.54 -3.96
N ALA A 196 25.65 -15.64 -4.01
CA ALA A 196 24.78 -14.88 -3.12
C ALA A 196 25.06 -15.18 -1.63
N LEU A 197 25.24 -16.45 -1.28
CA LEU A 197 25.57 -16.88 0.09
C LEU A 197 26.95 -16.36 0.53
N TRP A 198 27.95 -16.37 -0.36
CA TRP A 198 29.25 -15.76 -0.08
C TRP A 198 29.12 -14.25 0.18
N ARG A 199 28.36 -13.54 -0.65
CA ARG A 199 28.20 -12.08 -0.54
C ARG A 199 27.51 -11.67 0.74
N VAL A 200 26.41 -12.31 1.12
CA VAL A 200 25.73 -11.99 2.39
C VAL A 200 26.59 -12.36 3.61
N ALA A 201 27.44 -13.38 3.52
CA ALA A 201 28.42 -13.64 4.56
C ALA A 201 29.42 -12.47 4.69
N ALA A 202 29.98 -12.01 3.57
CA ALA A 202 30.89 -10.86 3.54
C ALA A 202 30.20 -9.55 3.98
N PHE A 203 28.92 -9.37 3.68
CA PHE A 203 28.13 -8.20 4.12
C PHE A 203 27.91 -8.20 5.63
N ALA A 204 27.68 -9.38 6.23
CA ALA A 204 27.61 -9.52 7.68
C ALA A 204 28.96 -9.19 8.33
N GLU A 205 30.07 -9.71 7.80
CA GLU A 205 31.43 -9.37 8.25
C GLU A 205 31.75 -7.88 8.12
N ALA A 206 31.20 -7.21 7.11
CA ALA A 206 31.31 -5.76 6.93
C ALA A 206 30.46 -4.95 7.94
N GLY A 207 29.59 -5.59 8.73
CA GLY A 207 28.82 -4.96 9.80
C GLY A 207 27.38 -4.57 9.44
N ALA A 208 26.80 -5.18 8.39
CA ALA A 208 25.39 -5.03 8.08
C ALA A 208 24.50 -5.55 9.23
N ASP A 209 23.42 -4.84 9.54
CA ASP A 209 22.51 -5.16 10.64
C ASP A 209 21.46 -6.20 10.24
N ILE A 210 21.10 -6.26 8.95
CA ILE A 210 20.11 -7.18 8.40
C ILE A 210 20.60 -7.63 7.03
N LEU A 211 20.35 -8.90 6.67
CA LEU A 211 20.71 -9.45 5.36
C LEU A 211 19.48 -9.79 4.53
N PHE A 212 19.63 -9.70 3.21
CA PHE A 212 18.60 -10.06 2.24
C PHE A 212 19.25 -10.64 0.97
N VAL A 213 18.82 -11.85 0.57
CA VAL A 213 19.06 -12.40 -0.77
C VAL A 213 17.78 -12.33 -1.56
N ASP A 214 17.82 -11.62 -2.68
CA ASP A 214 16.66 -11.48 -3.55
C ASP A 214 16.46 -12.69 -4.47
N ALA A 215 15.19 -12.97 -4.80
CA ALA A 215 14.78 -13.97 -5.77
C ALA A 215 15.29 -15.41 -5.52
N LEU A 216 15.34 -15.86 -4.26
CA LEU A 216 15.54 -17.28 -3.92
C LEU A 216 14.39 -18.12 -4.50
N GLU A 217 14.71 -19.25 -5.13
CA GLU A 217 13.76 -19.99 -5.97
C GLU A 217 13.11 -21.18 -5.26
N SER A 218 13.55 -21.52 -4.04
CA SER A 218 12.94 -22.58 -3.23
C SER A 218 13.15 -22.38 -1.73
N GLU A 219 12.33 -23.06 -0.93
CA GLU A 219 12.49 -23.11 0.53
C GLU A 219 13.86 -23.68 0.94
N ALA A 220 14.42 -24.62 0.17
CA ALA A 220 15.75 -25.15 0.44
C ALA A 220 16.83 -24.07 0.35
N GLU A 221 16.72 -23.17 -0.64
CA GLU A 221 17.62 -22.01 -0.77
C GLU A 221 17.41 -21.01 0.37
N MET A 222 16.16 -20.76 0.77
CA MET A 222 15.82 -19.90 1.92
C MET A 222 16.44 -20.42 3.22
N LYS A 223 16.33 -21.73 3.49
CA LYS A 223 16.97 -22.37 4.64
C LYS A 223 18.50 -22.28 4.55
N ALA A 224 19.09 -22.41 3.36
CA ALA A 224 20.52 -22.23 3.17
C ALA A 224 20.98 -20.81 3.50
N PHE A 225 20.22 -19.80 3.05
CA PHE A 225 20.47 -18.41 3.38
C PHE A 225 20.34 -18.12 4.88
N CYS A 226 19.29 -18.61 5.54
CA CYS A 226 19.08 -18.36 6.98
C CYS A 226 20.16 -19.00 7.87
N ARG A 227 20.88 -20.03 7.39
CA ARG A 227 22.04 -20.61 8.08
C ARG A 227 23.31 -19.76 7.99
N VAL A 228 23.39 -18.78 7.09
CA VAL A 228 24.57 -17.90 6.96
C VAL A 228 24.51 -16.81 8.03
N ASN A 229 25.53 -16.75 8.91
CA ASN A 229 25.60 -15.76 10.00
C ASN A 229 24.30 -15.70 10.81
N MET A 230 23.97 -16.77 11.53
CA MET A 230 22.67 -16.95 12.20
C MET A 230 22.31 -15.84 13.19
N ASP A 231 23.31 -15.12 13.72
CA ASP A 231 23.09 -14.00 14.65
C ASP A 231 22.57 -12.72 13.96
N VAL A 232 22.71 -12.64 12.63
CA VAL A 232 22.25 -11.47 11.86
C VAL A 232 20.82 -11.72 11.36
N PRO A 233 19.83 -10.87 11.66
CA PRO A 233 18.47 -10.99 11.17
C PRO A 233 18.35 -11.10 9.65
N LYS A 234 17.41 -11.92 9.17
CA LYS A 234 17.14 -12.11 7.73
C LYS A 234 15.81 -11.51 7.34
N MET A 235 15.79 -10.87 6.18
CA MET A 235 14.57 -10.35 5.56
C MET A 235 14.17 -11.18 4.35
N ALA A 236 12.90 -11.56 4.31
CA ALA A 236 12.24 -12.14 3.14
C ALA A 236 11.47 -11.06 2.37
N ASN A 237 11.37 -11.23 1.05
CA ASN A 237 10.57 -10.37 0.19
C ASN A 237 9.50 -11.21 -0.50
N MET A 238 8.24 -11.03 -0.13
CA MET A 238 7.12 -11.85 -0.60
C MET A 238 6.34 -11.11 -1.68
N LEU A 239 6.73 -11.30 -2.95
CA LEU A 239 5.99 -10.75 -4.10
C LEU A 239 4.66 -11.48 -4.31
N GLU A 240 3.57 -10.86 -3.86
CA GLU A 240 2.22 -11.43 -3.77
C GLU A 240 1.55 -11.64 -5.15
N GLY A 241 2.14 -11.07 -6.21
CA GLY A 241 1.67 -11.13 -7.60
C GLY A 241 2.40 -12.11 -8.52
N GLY A 242 3.28 -12.97 -7.99
CA GLY A 242 3.96 -14.01 -8.80
C GLY A 242 5.43 -13.71 -9.12
N GLY A 243 6.23 -13.43 -8.09
CA GLY A 243 7.69 -13.39 -8.22
C GLY A 243 8.32 -14.78 -8.38
N LYS A 244 9.65 -14.81 -8.47
CA LYS A 244 10.43 -16.07 -8.50
C LYS A 244 10.38 -16.85 -7.17
N THR A 245 10.22 -16.13 -6.08
CA THR A 245 10.28 -16.67 -4.73
C THR A 245 8.92 -17.24 -4.32
N PRO A 246 8.84 -18.50 -3.85
CA PRO A 246 7.60 -19.06 -3.32
C PRO A 246 7.05 -18.19 -2.19
N VAL A 247 5.76 -17.87 -2.26
CA VAL A 247 5.09 -17.08 -1.22
C VAL A 247 4.74 -18.00 -0.05
N LEU A 248 5.38 -17.76 1.09
CA LEU A 248 5.20 -18.55 2.31
C LEU A 248 4.40 -17.76 3.35
N SER A 249 3.74 -18.47 4.26
CA SER A 249 3.03 -17.84 5.37
C SER A 249 4.02 -17.22 6.36
N PRO A 250 3.60 -16.21 7.16
CA PRO A 250 4.45 -15.64 8.21
C PRO A 250 5.02 -16.69 9.17
N GLN A 251 4.19 -17.63 9.63
CA GLN A 251 4.64 -18.67 10.54
C GLN A 251 5.73 -19.54 9.90
N HIS A 252 5.54 -19.94 8.65
CA HIS A 252 6.50 -20.79 7.94
C HIS A 252 7.82 -20.05 7.64
N LEU A 253 7.76 -18.74 7.38
CA LEU A 253 8.97 -17.92 7.25
C LEU A 253 9.75 -17.83 8.56
N GLU A 254 9.04 -17.71 9.69
CA GLU A 254 9.66 -17.76 11.02
C GLU A 254 10.35 -19.11 11.26
N ASP A 255 9.67 -20.21 10.95
CA ASP A 255 10.20 -21.58 11.10
C ASP A 255 11.44 -21.82 10.21
N VAL A 256 11.53 -21.17 9.06
CA VAL A 256 12.71 -21.18 8.17
C VAL A 256 13.89 -20.39 8.75
N GLY A 257 13.63 -19.41 9.62
CA GLY A 257 14.63 -18.56 10.28
C GLY A 257 14.64 -17.10 9.84
N TYR A 258 13.59 -16.61 9.16
CA TYR A 258 13.46 -15.19 8.86
C TYR A 258 13.00 -14.40 10.08
N LYS A 259 13.43 -13.14 10.16
CA LYS A 259 13.00 -12.19 11.19
C LYS A 259 12.08 -11.09 10.66
N LEU A 260 12.22 -10.73 9.39
CA LEU A 260 11.40 -9.72 8.73
C LEU A 260 10.82 -10.28 7.43
N VAL A 261 9.62 -9.84 7.08
CA VAL A 261 9.04 -10.05 5.74
C VAL A 261 8.49 -8.74 5.18
N ALA A 262 8.81 -8.43 3.93
CA ALA A 262 8.18 -7.36 3.16
C ALA A 262 7.06 -7.90 2.25
N TYR A 263 6.02 -7.09 2.13
CA TYR A 263 4.89 -7.25 1.21
C TYR A 263 4.88 -6.07 0.22
N PRO A 264 5.71 -6.12 -0.84
CA PRO A 264 6.01 -4.96 -1.66
C PRO A 264 4.88 -4.51 -2.56
N LEU A 265 4.05 -5.42 -3.08
CA LEU A 265 3.12 -5.07 -4.15
C LEU A 265 1.67 -4.88 -3.68
N SER A 266 1.31 -5.38 -2.49
CA SER A 266 -0.08 -5.38 -2.01
C SER A 266 -0.78 -4.03 -2.14
N LEU A 267 -0.24 -2.95 -1.56
CA LEU A 267 -0.92 -1.66 -1.53
C LEU A 267 -0.98 -1.00 -2.91
N LEU A 268 0.12 -0.98 -3.66
CA LEU A 268 0.13 -0.38 -5.00
C LEU A 268 -0.75 -1.18 -5.97
N GLY A 269 -0.65 -2.51 -5.97
CA GLY A 269 -1.40 -3.39 -6.85
C GLY A 269 -2.92 -3.30 -6.62
N VAL A 270 -3.35 -3.30 -5.36
CA VAL A 270 -4.76 -3.10 -5.00
C VAL A 270 -5.24 -1.72 -5.42
N SER A 271 -4.47 -0.65 -5.13
CA SER A 271 -4.84 0.71 -5.53
C SER A 271 -4.97 0.86 -7.05
N ILE A 272 -4.05 0.28 -7.84
CA ILE A 272 -4.14 0.30 -9.31
C ILE A 272 -5.46 -0.33 -9.78
N ARG A 273 -5.82 -1.49 -9.24
CA ARG A 273 -7.07 -2.17 -9.61
C ARG A 273 -8.31 -1.37 -9.21
N ALA A 274 -8.31 -0.79 -8.00
CA ALA A 274 -9.40 0.05 -7.53
C ALA A 274 -9.58 1.29 -8.39
N MET A 275 -8.49 2.00 -8.71
CA MET A 275 -8.52 3.17 -9.61
C MET A 275 -9.01 2.80 -11.01
N GLN A 276 -8.53 1.69 -11.59
CA GLN A 276 -9.00 1.21 -12.89
C GLN A 276 -10.51 0.91 -12.88
N GLY A 277 -11.01 0.25 -11.84
CA GLY A 277 -12.43 -0.05 -11.69
C GLY A 277 -13.28 1.22 -11.56
N ALA A 278 -12.85 2.18 -10.74
CA ALA A 278 -13.52 3.47 -10.59
C ALA A 278 -13.55 4.26 -11.89
N LEU A 279 -12.42 4.35 -12.61
CA LEU A 279 -12.33 5.04 -13.90
C LEU A 279 -13.24 4.42 -14.96
N GLN A 280 -13.35 3.08 -14.99
CA GLN A 280 -14.28 2.40 -15.89
C GLN A 280 -15.73 2.73 -15.53
N GLY A 281 -16.08 2.73 -14.24
CA GLY A 281 -17.40 3.17 -13.79
C GLY A 281 -17.73 4.59 -14.23
N LEU A 282 -16.81 5.53 -14.01
CA LEU A 282 -16.99 6.94 -14.37
C LEU A 282 -17.17 7.15 -15.87
N LYS A 283 -16.42 6.39 -16.70
CA LYS A 283 -16.58 6.41 -18.15
C LYS A 283 -18.00 5.99 -18.59
N ASP A 284 -18.62 5.11 -17.83
CA ASP A 284 -19.99 4.61 -18.06
C ASP A 284 -21.05 5.47 -17.33
N GLY A 285 -20.68 6.62 -16.76
CA GLY A 285 -21.60 7.51 -16.04
C GLY A 285 -21.97 7.06 -14.62
N ARG A 286 -21.24 6.10 -14.05
CA ARG A 286 -21.47 5.55 -12.70
C ARG A 286 -20.38 6.01 -11.73
N VAL A 287 -20.78 6.42 -10.53
CA VAL A 287 -19.83 6.71 -9.44
C VAL A 287 -19.57 5.46 -8.59
N PRO A 288 -18.38 5.30 -7.98
CA PRO A 288 -18.11 4.21 -7.06
C PRO A 288 -19.10 4.22 -5.88
N GLY A 289 -19.62 3.05 -5.52
CA GLY A 289 -20.54 2.91 -4.39
C GLY A 289 -19.81 2.94 -3.02
N PRO A 290 -20.56 2.98 -1.91
CA PRO A 290 -20.00 3.09 -0.56
C PRO A 290 -18.99 2.00 -0.19
N LEU A 291 -19.14 0.78 -0.71
CA LEU A 291 -18.19 -0.33 -0.47
C LEU A 291 -16.82 -0.12 -1.14
N GLN A 292 -16.77 0.66 -2.21
CA GLN A 292 -15.53 0.92 -2.96
C GLN A 292 -14.87 2.24 -2.55
N LEU A 293 -15.68 3.27 -2.27
CA LEU A 293 -15.19 4.62 -1.94
C LEU A 293 -15.06 4.86 -0.43
N GLY A 294 -15.90 4.22 0.38
CA GLY A 294 -16.19 4.67 1.73
C GLY A 294 -17.10 5.90 1.76
N THR A 295 -17.41 6.37 2.96
CA THR A 295 -18.08 7.66 3.19
C THR A 295 -17.08 8.81 3.09
N PHE A 296 -17.58 10.05 3.01
CA PHE A 296 -16.69 11.21 3.05
C PHE A 296 -15.95 11.30 4.39
N GLU A 297 -16.63 10.94 5.48
CA GLU A 297 -16.10 10.86 6.82
C GLU A 297 -14.96 9.82 6.92
N ASP A 298 -15.08 8.66 6.26
CA ASP A 298 -14.01 7.65 6.19
C ASP A 298 -12.76 8.22 5.50
N ILE A 299 -12.93 8.95 4.39
CA ILE A 299 -11.84 9.59 3.67
C ILE A 299 -11.20 10.68 4.53
N GLN A 300 -12.01 11.50 5.21
CA GLN A 300 -11.54 12.53 6.12
C GLN A 300 -10.75 11.93 7.29
N ALA A 301 -11.22 10.82 7.87
CA ALA A 301 -10.52 10.11 8.92
C ALA A 301 -9.18 9.55 8.44
N ALA A 302 -9.14 8.94 7.24
CA ALA A 302 -7.91 8.41 6.65
C ALA A 302 -6.83 9.49 6.48
N VAL A 303 -7.20 10.69 6.03
CA VAL A 303 -6.25 11.80 5.84
C VAL A 303 -5.96 12.58 7.14
N GLY A 304 -6.73 12.38 8.21
CA GLY A 304 -6.45 12.88 9.57
C GLY A 304 -7.18 14.15 9.99
N PHE A 305 -8.38 14.40 9.44
CA PHE A 305 -9.24 15.49 9.91
C PHE A 305 -9.58 15.40 11.40
N PRO A 306 -9.88 14.22 11.99
CA PRO A 306 -10.19 14.14 13.41
C PRO A 306 -9.09 14.71 14.30
N GLU A 307 -7.82 14.37 14.05
CA GLU A 307 -6.70 14.91 14.81
C GLU A 307 -6.48 16.40 14.54
N TYR A 308 -6.68 16.82 13.29
CA TYR A 308 -6.56 18.22 12.91
C TYR A 308 -7.53 19.11 13.71
N TYR A 309 -8.82 18.75 13.76
CA TYR A 309 -9.82 19.54 14.47
C TYR A 309 -9.58 19.58 15.99
N ILE A 310 -9.09 18.48 16.59
CA ILE A 310 -8.70 18.46 18.00
C ILE A 310 -7.55 19.45 18.26
N GLU A 311 -6.55 19.50 17.38
CA GLU A 311 -5.45 20.45 17.51
C GLU A 311 -5.88 21.90 17.21
N GLU A 312 -6.67 22.13 16.16
CA GLU A 312 -7.19 23.44 15.80
C GLU A 312 -7.96 24.09 16.95
N ALA A 313 -8.81 23.30 17.63
CA ALA A 313 -9.59 23.77 18.78
C ALA A 313 -8.72 24.35 19.90
N ARG A 314 -7.46 23.92 20.04
CA ARG A 314 -6.52 24.45 21.03
C ARG A 314 -6.06 25.88 20.74
N TYR A 315 -6.20 26.33 19.49
CA TYR A 315 -5.80 27.65 19.02
C TYR A 315 -7.00 28.52 18.64
N ALA A 316 -8.22 28.06 18.92
CA ALA A 316 -9.43 28.83 18.66
C ALA A 316 -9.37 30.17 19.39
N ILE A 317 -9.45 31.26 18.62
CA ILE A 317 -9.49 32.61 19.17
C ILE A 317 -10.93 32.88 19.62
N SER A 318 -11.15 33.09 20.91
CA SER A 318 -12.39 33.71 21.37
C SER A 318 -12.41 35.14 20.87
N LEU A 319 -13.16 35.37 19.78
CA LEU A 319 -13.52 36.73 19.41
C LEU A 319 -14.33 37.33 20.56
N PRO A 320 -14.01 38.56 21.02
CA PRO A 320 -14.84 39.23 22.00
C PRO A 320 -16.25 39.29 21.42
N SER A 321 -17.22 38.79 22.20
CA SER A 321 -18.63 38.93 21.86
C SER A 321 -18.85 40.40 21.54
N SER A 322 -19.28 40.67 20.30
CA SER A 322 -19.78 42.00 19.98
C SER A 322 -20.85 42.30 21.01
N THR A 323 -20.58 43.37 21.74
CA THR A 323 -21.45 44.06 22.70
C THR A 323 -22.90 43.66 22.58
N ALA A 324 -23.46 43.23 23.71
CA ALA A 324 -24.89 43.16 23.97
C ALA A 324 -25.65 44.23 23.17
N LEU A 325 -26.30 43.81 22.09
CA LEU A 325 -27.30 44.62 21.44
C LEU A 325 -28.42 44.79 22.46
N SER A 326 -28.46 46.00 23.00
CA SER A 326 -29.50 46.55 23.85
C SER A 326 -30.86 45.94 23.51
N ALA A 327 -31.53 45.44 24.54
CA ALA A 327 -32.94 45.05 24.53
C ALA A 327 -33.84 46.28 24.29
N LYS A 328 -33.83 46.83 23.09
CA LYS A 328 -34.79 47.79 22.55
C LYS A 328 -34.73 47.70 21.03
N ASP A 329 -35.39 46.67 20.49
CA ASP A 329 -36.03 46.66 19.17
C ASP A 329 -36.75 45.31 19.03
N LYS A 330 -37.81 45.15 19.84
CA LYS A 330 -38.84 44.14 19.61
C LYS A 330 -40.00 44.84 18.90
N VAL A 331 -40.00 44.86 17.56
CA VAL A 331 -41.24 44.94 16.77
C VAL A 331 -41.02 44.26 15.41
N GLN A 332 -41.78 43.18 15.17
CA GLN A 332 -42.16 42.59 13.88
C GLN A 332 -41.08 41.94 13.01
N GLN A 333 -40.98 40.61 13.06
CA GLN A 333 -41.47 39.74 11.98
C GLN A 333 -41.29 38.27 12.39
N GLU A 334 -42.42 37.57 12.53
CA GLU A 334 -42.48 36.11 12.51
C GLU A 334 -42.35 35.61 11.07
N GLU A 335 -41.93 34.35 10.95
CA GLU A 335 -41.93 33.50 9.74
C GLU A 335 -40.83 33.77 8.70
N THR A 336 -39.74 33.00 8.77
CA THR A 336 -39.57 31.82 7.89
C THR A 336 -38.19 31.20 8.11
N SER A 337 -38.22 29.90 8.36
CA SER A 337 -37.09 29.00 8.26
C SER A 337 -36.65 28.87 6.79
N SER A 338 -35.41 29.23 6.45
CA SER A 338 -34.66 28.52 5.40
C SER A 338 -33.17 28.90 5.41
N SER A 339 -32.35 27.85 5.51
CA SER A 339 -31.02 27.67 4.91
C SER A 339 -30.33 28.89 4.29
N SER A 340 -29.20 29.29 4.90
CA SER A 340 -28.20 30.14 4.28
C SER A 340 -27.55 29.45 3.07
N SER A 341 -28.02 29.77 1.87
CA SER A 341 -27.35 29.49 0.61
C SER A 341 -26.34 30.60 0.30
N PHE A 342 -25.09 30.20 0.10
CA PHE A 342 -24.00 31.07 -0.33
C PHE A 342 -24.17 31.36 -1.82
N THR A 343 -24.46 32.62 -2.19
CA THR A 343 -24.62 33.04 -3.60
C THR A 343 -23.29 33.58 -4.13
N LEU A 344 -22.73 32.91 -5.14
CA LEU A 344 -21.71 33.48 -6.03
C LEU A 344 -22.41 34.13 -7.21
N SER A 345 -22.11 35.41 -7.44
CA SER A 345 -22.65 36.25 -8.49
C SER A 345 -21.98 36.03 -9.84
N GLY A 346 -22.80 35.78 -10.87
CA GLY A 346 -22.71 36.41 -12.19
C GLY A 346 -21.72 35.85 -13.22
N GLY A 347 -22.23 35.38 -14.36
CA GLY A 347 -21.43 35.10 -15.55
C GLY A 347 -22.16 34.35 -16.67
N ASP A 348 -23.10 35.04 -17.30
CA ASP A 348 -23.61 34.89 -18.68
C ASP A 348 -24.38 33.66 -19.19
N VAL A 349 -25.50 34.04 -19.80
CA VAL A 349 -26.58 33.28 -20.43
C VAL A 349 -26.26 33.07 -21.92
N TYR A 350 -26.45 31.86 -22.42
CA TYR A 350 -26.99 31.66 -23.78
C TYR A 350 -28.08 30.58 -23.70
N ASN A 351 -29.27 30.99 -24.12
CA ASN A 351 -30.49 30.19 -24.12
C ASN A 351 -30.86 29.89 -25.57
N GLN A 352 -31.23 28.64 -25.87
CA GLN A 352 -32.23 28.27 -26.90
C GLN A 352 -32.52 26.75 -26.87
N ASP A 353 -33.77 26.45 -26.48
CA ASP A 353 -34.52 25.16 -26.50
C ASP A 353 -34.89 24.72 -27.96
N PRO A 354 -35.76 23.69 -28.24
CA PRO A 354 -36.44 22.67 -27.39
C PRO A 354 -36.51 21.22 -27.98
N GLU A 355 -37.08 20.32 -27.16
CA GLU A 355 -38.00 19.19 -27.51
C GLU A 355 -37.46 17.81 -27.98
N LEU A 356 -37.59 16.76 -27.13
CA LEU A 356 -38.59 15.66 -27.27
C LEU A 356 -38.39 14.46 -26.30
N SER A 357 -39.47 14.20 -25.54
CA SER A 357 -40.10 12.92 -25.09
C SER A 357 -39.32 11.74 -24.48
N GLU A 358 -39.80 11.37 -23.28
CA GLU A 358 -39.94 10.05 -22.63
C GLU A 358 -39.51 8.77 -23.38
N ALA A 359 -38.71 7.94 -22.69
CA ALA A 359 -39.01 6.51 -22.48
C ALA A 359 -37.99 5.87 -21.51
N SER A 360 -38.47 5.46 -20.35
CA SER A 360 -37.83 4.52 -19.44
C SER A 360 -37.63 3.16 -20.12
N LYS A 361 -36.40 2.63 -20.12
CA LYS A 361 -36.11 1.19 -20.23
C LYS A 361 -34.71 0.90 -19.68
N GLU A 362 -34.68 -0.06 -18.75
CA GLU A 362 -33.48 -0.74 -18.28
C GLU A 362 -32.66 -1.26 -19.48
N SER A 363 -31.34 -1.10 -19.42
CA SER A 363 -30.44 -1.77 -20.34
C SER A 363 -29.17 -2.18 -19.61
N ASP A 364 -29.09 -3.48 -19.34
CA ASP A 364 -27.87 -4.23 -19.04
C ASP A 364 -26.81 -3.96 -20.12
N PHE A 365 -25.56 -3.70 -19.71
CA PHE A 365 -24.43 -3.66 -20.66
C PHE A 365 -23.24 -4.50 -20.21
N VAL A 366 -22.80 -5.30 -21.18
CA VAL A 366 -21.74 -6.30 -21.17
C VAL A 366 -20.38 -5.65 -21.43
N LEU A 367 -19.36 -6.01 -20.65
CA LEU A 367 -17.96 -5.62 -20.90
C LEU A 367 -17.30 -6.61 -21.87
N VAL A 368 -16.85 -6.15 -23.04
CA VAL A 368 -16.02 -6.93 -23.98
C VAL A 368 -14.62 -6.31 -24.08
N PRO A 369 -13.52 -7.03 -23.76
CA PRO A 369 -12.16 -6.57 -24.04
C PRO A 369 -11.72 -6.90 -25.49
N LYS A 370 -11.01 -5.98 -26.15
CA LYS A 370 -10.24 -6.23 -27.39
C LYS A 370 -8.81 -6.64 -27.05
N GLU A 371 -8.33 -7.77 -27.60
CA GLU A 371 -6.92 -8.18 -27.55
C GLU A 371 -6.12 -7.65 -28.76
N LYS A 372 -4.84 -7.31 -28.51
CA LYS A 372 -3.81 -7.04 -29.51
C LYS A 372 -3.11 -8.36 -29.87
N SER A 373 -2.93 -8.59 -31.16
CA SER A 373 -2.23 -9.73 -31.77
C SER A 373 -0.72 -9.74 -31.49
N GLY A 374 -0.17 -10.91 -31.18
CA GLY A 374 1.26 -11.21 -31.21
C GLY A 374 1.51 -12.66 -30.79
N GLY A 375 1.80 -13.53 -31.75
CA GLY A 375 1.80 -14.98 -31.59
C GLY A 375 3.03 -15.60 -30.93
N ASN A 376 2.86 -16.84 -30.47
CA ASN A 376 3.69 -17.98 -30.87
C ASN A 376 2.96 -19.29 -30.56
N GLN A 377 3.09 -20.22 -31.50
CA GLN A 377 2.50 -21.56 -31.53
C GLN A 377 3.11 -22.45 -30.45
N GLU A 378 2.26 -23.08 -29.64
CA GLU A 378 2.32 -24.50 -29.22
C GLU A 378 1.21 -24.76 -28.19
N LEU A 379 0.56 -25.93 -28.28
CA LEU A 379 -0.55 -26.49 -27.45
C LEU A 379 -1.97 -26.43 -28.07
N GLU A 380 -2.18 -27.16 -29.17
CA GLU A 380 -3.46 -27.24 -29.91
C GLU A 380 -4.52 -28.23 -29.37
N ALA A 381 -4.36 -28.84 -28.19
CA ALA A 381 -5.37 -29.75 -27.64
C ALA A 381 -6.27 -29.14 -26.55
N GLY A 382 -5.95 -27.96 -26.00
CA GLY A 382 -6.69 -27.31 -24.90
C GLY A 382 -7.36 -25.98 -25.25
N ALA A 383 -7.22 -25.50 -26.49
CA ALA A 383 -7.63 -24.15 -26.88
C ALA A 383 -9.14 -24.01 -27.15
N LYS A 384 -9.84 -25.08 -27.54
CA LYS A 384 -11.27 -25.01 -27.88
C LYS A 384 -12.19 -24.86 -26.67
N ASP A 385 -11.79 -25.34 -25.50
CA ASP A 385 -12.64 -25.33 -24.29
C ASP A 385 -12.45 -24.07 -23.42
N ARG A 386 -11.40 -23.27 -23.69
CA ARG A 386 -11.18 -21.97 -23.03
C ARG A 386 -11.92 -20.83 -23.71
N ASP A 387 -12.20 -20.94 -25.01
CA ASP A 387 -12.83 -19.88 -25.79
C ASP A 387 -14.36 -19.83 -25.60
N SER A 388 -15.00 -20.98 -25.32
CA SER A 388 -16.43 -21.06 -24.96
C SER A 388 -16.76 -20.44 -23.61
N ARG A 389 -15.81 -20.47 -22.66
CA ARG A 389 -15.97 -19.93 -21.29
C ARG A 389 -15.83 -18.40 -21.19
N ARG A 390 -15.39 -17.72 -22.26
CA ARG A 390 -15.19 -16.26 -22.28
C ARG A 390 -16.49 -15.45 -22.25
N ASN A 391 -17.62 -16.05 -22.62
CA ASN A 391 -18.93 -15.38 -22.69
C ASN A 391 -19.95 -15.87 -21.66
N MET A 392 -19.54 -16.69 -20.69
CA MET A 392 -20.44 -17.26 -19.68
C MET A 392 -20.35 -16.51 -18.35
N TYR A 393 -21.48 -16.40 -17.65
CA TYR A 393 -21.58 -15.72 -16.36
C TYR A 393 -22.21 -16.62 -15.30
N PHE A 394 -21.72 -16.50 -14.07
CA PHE A 394 -22.43 -16.96 -12.88
C PHE A 394 -23.32 -15.84 -12.39
N ARG A 395 -24.64 -16.06 -12.41
CA ARG A 395 -25.57 -15.23 -11.62
C ARG A 395 -25.65 -15.81 -10.22
N VAL A 396 -25.28 -15.03 -9.22
CA VAL A 396 -25.30 -15.41 -7.81
C VAL A 396 -26.45 -14.69 -7.12
N LYS A 397 -27.32 -15.46 -6.48
CA LYS A 397 -28.47 -14.96 -5.73
C LYS A 397 -28.40 -15.43 -4.28
N ILE A 398 -28.47 -14.49 -3.34
CA ILE A 398 -28.51 -14.74 -1.90
C ILE A 398 -29.83 -14.22 -1.37
N SER A 399 -30.62 -15.09 -0.74
CA SER A 399 -31.95 -14.75 -0.20
C SER A 399 -32.07 -15.23 1.24
N ASP A 400 -32.72 -14.44 2.08
CA ASP A 400 -33.05 -14.82 3.44
C ASP A 400 -34.02 -16.01 3.45
N MET A 401 -33.74 -17.07 4.21
CA MET A 401 -34.58 -18.28 4.20
C MET A 401 -35.93 -18.10 4.90
N LEU A 402 -36.03 -17.16 5.85
CA LEU A 402 -37.26 -16.95 6.64
C LEU A 402 -38.22 -15.98 5.95
N THR A 403 -37.67 -14.93 5.36
CA THR A 403 -38.46 -13.84 4.75
C THR A 403 -38.53 -13.93 3.22
N GLY A 404 -37.65 -14.70 2.58
CA GLY A 404 -37.54 -14.79 1.13
C GLY A 404 -36.92 -13.56 0.47
N LEU A 405 -36.47 -12.57 1.25
CA LEU A 405 -35.93 -11.31 0.74
C LEU A 405 -34.57 -11.53 0.08
N VAL A 406 -34.41 -11.06 -1.16
CA VAL A 406 -33.15 -11.12 -1.90
C VAL A 406 -32.19 -10.10 -1.31
N LYS A 407 -31.11 -10.57 -0.67
CA LYS A 407 -30.07 -9.73 -0.06
C LYS A 407 -29.00 -9.32 -1.07
N LEU A 408 -28.75 -10.16 -2.07
CA LEU A 408 -27.75 -9.92 -3.11
C LEU A 408 -28.13 -10.67 -4.39
N GLU A 409 -28.05 -10.00 -5.54
CA GLU A 409 -28.12 -10.61 -6.86
C GLU A 409 -27.09 -9.95 -7.78
N THR A 410 -26.14 -10.72 -8.31
CA THR A 410 -25.02 -10.19 -9.09
C THR A 410 -24.51 -11.18 -10.13
N ARG A 411 -23.79 -10.69 -11.15
CA ARG A 411 -23.20 -11.49 -12.23
C ARG A 411 -21.68 -11.46 -12.16
N ILE A 412 -21.05 -12.62 -12.26
CA ILE A 412 -19.60 -12.81 -12.16
C ILE A 412 -19.15 -13.61 -13.38
N PRO A 413 -18.09 -13.20 -14.11
CA PRO A 413 -17.57 -14.00 -15.23
C PRO A 413 -17.20 -15.42 -14.80
N ALA A 414 -17.60 -16.43 -15.58
CA ALA A 414 -17.39 -17.84 -15.22
C ALA A 414 -15.91 -18.23 -15.12
N GLY A 415 -15.01 -17.48 -15.77
CA GLY A 415 -13.56 -17.62 -15.66
C GLY A 415 -12.95 -17.05 -14.36
N PHE A 416 -13.73 -16.41 -13.48
CA PHE A 416 -13.25 -15.76 -12.25
C PHE A 416 -13.60 -16.54 -10.98
N LEU A 417 -13.28 -17.83 -10.94
CA LEU A 417 -13.65 -18.76 -9.86
C LEU A 417 -13.09 -18.35 -8.49
N THR A 418 -11.86 -17.85 -8.43
CA THR A 418 -11.26 -17.37 -7.18
C THR A 418 -12.02 -16.17 -6.59
N GLY A 419 -12.57 -15.30 -7.46
CA GLY A 419 -13.38 -14.16 -7.02
C GLY A 419 -14.75 -14.56 -6.51
N LEU A 420 -15.36 -15.61 -7.08
CA LEU A 420 -16.63 -16.15 -6.60
C LEU A 420 -16.51 -16.67 -5.16
N SER A 421 -15.45 -17.41 -4.84
CA SER A 421 -15.22 -17.91 -3.47
C SER A 421 -14.88 -16.80 -2.47
N ALA A 422 -14.26 -15.71 -2.92
CA ALA A 422 -14.02 -14.53 -2.09
C ALA A 422 -15.31 -13.75 -1.81
N LEU A 423 -16.20 -13.64 -2.80
CA LEU A 423 -17.48 -12.94 -2.65
C LEU A 423 -18.49 -13.74 -1.84
N VAL A 424 -18.48 -15.07 -1.98
CA VAL A 424 -19.39 -15.97 -1.26
C VAL A 424 -18.58 -17.08 -0.60
N PRO A 425 -18.04 -16.85 0.62
CA PRO A 425 -17.21 -17.84 1.32
C PRO A 425 -17.90 -19.20 1.49
N ALA A 426 -19.22 -19.23 1.58
CA ALA A 426 -20.00 -20.47 1.69
C ALA A 426 -19.86 -21.42 0.48
N VAL A 427 -19.30 -20.94 -0.65
CA VAL A 427 -19.08 -21.77 -1.84
C VAL A 427 -17.64 -22.31 -1.93
N SER A 428 -16.75 -21.93 -1.02
CA SER A 428 -15.32 -22.32 -1.06
C SER A 428 -15.09 -23.83 -0.91
N GLY A 429 -16.06 -24.56 -0.36
CA GLY A 429 -16.01 -26.03 -0.22
C GLY A 429 -16.50 -26.80 -1.45
N PHE A 430 -16.97 -26.12 -2.50
CA PHE A 430 -17.49 -26.75 -3.71
C PHE A 430 -16.50 -26.63 -4.86
N ASN A 431 -16.32 -27.72 -5.63
CA ASN A 431 -15.56 -27.68 -6.87
C ASN A 431 -16.44 -27.08 -7.98
N ILE A 432 -16.51 -25.74 -8.02
CA ILE A 432 -17.37 -25.00 -8.95
C ILE A 432 -16.99 -25.26 -10.41
N GLU A 433 -15.71 -25.52 -10.71
CA GLU A 433 -15.28 -25.85 -12.07
C GLU A 433 -15.88 -27.17 -12.55
N ASP A 434 -15.84 -28.21 -11.71
CA ASP A 434 -16.43 -29.52 -12.01
C ASP A 434 -17.97 -29.43 -12.10
N ILE A 435 -18.63 -28.69 -11.20
CA ILE A 435 -20.08 -28.46 -11.24
C ILE A 435 -20.49 -27.76 -12.55
N MET A 436 -19.74 -26.75 -12.96
CA MET A 436 -19.96 -26.03 -14.22
C MET A 436 -19.78 -26.96 -15.42
N GLN A 437 -18.69 -27.75 -15.47
CA GLN A 437 -18.45 -28.69 -16.57
C GLN A 437 -19.57 -29.72 -16.69
N ARG A 438 -19.99 -30.34 -15.58
CA ARG A 438 -21.12 -31.28 -15.57
C ARG A 438 -22.42 -30.63 -16.02
N SER A 439 -22.63 -29.36 -15.67
CA SER A 439 -23.82 -28.62 -16.07
C SER A 439 -23.83 -28.25 -17.56
N LEU A 440 -22.68 -28.00 -18.18
CA LEU A 440 -22.57 -27.65 -19.60
C LEU A 440 -22.93 -28.81 -20.53
N TYR A 441 -22.64 -30.04 -20.11
CA TYR A 441 -22.88 -31.26 -20.90
C TYR A 441 -24.18 -31.99 -20.51
N LYS A 442 -25.03 -31.39 -19.66
CA LYS A 442 -26.33 -31.96 -19.28
C LYS A 442 -27.37 -31.66 -20.35
N GLU A 443 -27.76 -32.66 -21.14
CA GLU A 443 -28.84 -32.53 -22.12
C GLU A 443 -30.15 -32.11 -21.44
N GLY A 444 -30.85 -31.13 -22.04
CA GLY A 444 -32.14 -30.63 -21.52
C GLY A 444 -32.06 -29.76 -20.27
N ARG A 445 -30.90 -29.15 -19.96
CA ARG A 445 -30.77 -28.22 -18.83
C ARG A 445 -31.71 -27.02 -18.98
N ASP A 446 -32.51 -26.76 -17.95
CA ASP A 446 -33.25 -25.51 -17.78
C ASP A 446 -32.31 -24.40 -17.26
N PRO A 447 -32.10 -23.29 -18.01
CA PRO A 447 -31.28 -22.17 -17.56
C PRO A 447 -31.81 -21.48 -16.29
N SER A 448 -33.10 -21.64 -15.98
CA SER A 448 -33.73 -21.10 -14.77
C SER A 448 -33.43 -21.92 -13.50
N GLU A 449 -32.82 -23.10 -13.63
CA GLU A 449 -32.36 -23.91 -12.50
C GLU A 449 -30.93 -23.56 -12.09
N PRO A 450 -30.66 -23.45 -10.76
CA PRO A 450 -29.32 -23.18 -10.28
C PRO A 450 -28.43 -24.42 -10.45
N ILE A 451 -27.18 -24.20 -10.86
CA ILE A 451 -26.14 -25.23 -10.92
C ILE A 451 -25.61 -25.59 -9.52
N LEU A 452 -25.78 -24.69 -8.56
CA LEU A 452 -25.48 -24.92 -7.15
C LEU A 452 -26.53 -24.22 -6.29
N SER A 453 -27.07 -24.93 -5.29
CA SER A 453 -27.93 -24.36 -4.25
C SER A 453 -27.44 -24.87 -2.90
N THR A 454 -27.07 -23.94 -2.01
CA THR A 454 -26.61 -24.26 -0.65
C THR A 454 -27.19 -23.26 0.35
N THR A 455 -26.98 -23.51 1.63
CA THR A 455 -27.44 -22.64 2.72
C THR A 455 -26.29 -22.35 3.67
N SER A 456 -26.18 -21.10 4.13
CA SER A 456 -25.22 -20.71 5.16
C SER A 456 -25.76 -19.57 5.99
N GLY A 457 -25.62 -19.64 7.32
CA GLY A 457 -26.00 -18.53 8.21
C GLY A 457 -27.46 -18.06 8.14
N GLY A 458 -28.40 -18.91 7.72
CA GLY A 458 -29.81 -18.55 7.53
C GLY A 458 -30.16 -18.02 6.12
N ASP A 459 -29.19 -17.96 5.22
CA ASP A 459 -29.38 -17.55 3.83
C ASP A 459 -29.36 -18.74 2.88
N ARG A 460 -30.18 -18.65 1.82
CA ARG A 460 -30.13 -19.50 0.62
C ARG A 460 -29.21 -18.85 -0.39
N ILE A 461 -28.26 -19.62 -0.90
CA ILE A 461 -27.29 -19.18 -1.90
C ILE A 461 -27.52 -20.04 -3.14
N GLN A 462 -27.83 -19.41 -4.26
CA GLN A 462 -28.09 -20.06 -5.54
C GLN A 462 -27.17 -19.49 -6.60
N ILE A 463 -26.50 -20.35 -7.35
CA ILE A 463 -25.65 -19.98 -8.49
C ILE A 463 -26.29 -20.54 -9.75
N TYR A 464 -26.52 -19.67 -10.73
CA TYR A 464 -27.00 -20.00 -12.06
C TYR A 464 -25.86 -19.81 -13.05
N LEU A 465 -25.79 -20.69 -14.04
CA LEU A 465 -24.88 -20.55 -15.17
C LEU A 465 -25.65 -19.98 -16.36
N GLU A 466 -25.23 -18.83 -16.85
CA GLU A 466 -25.87 -18.06 -17.94
C GLU A 466 -24.93 -17.86 -19.13
#